data_AF-A0A941S473-F1
#
_entry.id   AF-A0A941S473-F1
#
_cell.length_a   1.000
_cell.length_b   1.000
_cell.length_c   1.000
_cell.angle_alpha   90.00
_cell.angle_beta   90.00
_cell.angle_gamma   90.00
#
_symmetry.space_group_name_H-M   'P 1'
#
loop_
_entity.id
_entity.type
_entity.pdbx_description
1 polymer ?
#
loop_
_entity_poly.entity_id
_entity_poly.type
_entity_poly.pdbx_seq_one_letter_code
_entity_poly.pdbx_strand_id
1 'polypeptide(L)'
;MALDEKRLLQIEELKEIGNDYRYREQLMVQEFGFSMVVTGVVASFVLHDPTSTVSFVAQCYGLLFLVLLTLHLRNLNEDRRAAGLQRNTILKELGFFQTHQGIDRVRKSMTFLNDVSAPRNMVRYAGLVTVGWAIWAIVTATSHWQ
;
A
#
# COMPACT_ATOMS: atom_id res chain seq x y z
N MET A 1 -6.02 36.18 -24.36
CA MET A 1 -5.05 35.11 -24.69
C MET A 1 -5.81 33.80 -24.66
N ALA A 2 -6.09 33.20 -25.81
CA ALA A 2 -6.65 31.86 -25.85
C ALA A 2 -5.62 30.90 -25.25
N LEU A 3 -6.03 30.06 -24.29
CA LEU A 3 -5.16 29.02 -23.76
C LEU A 3 -4.82 28.08 -24.92
N ASP A 4 -3.53 27.93 -25.20
CA ASP A 4 -3.01 27.02 -26.23
C ASP A 4 -3.59 25.61 -25.98
N GLU A 5 -4.21 25.00 -26.99
CA GLU A 5 -4.97 23.75 -26.91
C GLU A 5 -4.11 22.61 -26.32
N LYS A 6 -2.80 22.65 -26.60
CA LYS A 6 -1.81 21.73 -26.03
C LYS A 6 -1.67 21.85 -24.52
N ARG A 7 -1.77 23.06 -23.96
CA ARG A 7 -1.73 23.29 -22.50
C ARG A 7 -3.02 22.86 -21.82
N LEU A 8 -4.17 23.01 -22.50
CA LEU A 8 -5.45 22.51 -21.99
C LEU A 8 -5.42 20.97 -21.84
N LEU A 9 -4.94 20.27 -22.88
CA LEU A 9 -4.78 18.82 -22.86
C LEU A 9 -3.86 18.35 -21.72
N GLN A 10 -2.71 19.01 -21.52
CA GLN A 10 -1.79 18.67 -20.42
C GLN A 10 -2.37 18.93 -19.03
N ILE A 11 -3.25 19.93 -18.87
CA ILE A 11 -3.94 20.20 -17.59
C ILE A 11 -5.00 19.12 -17.32
N GLU A 12 -5.70 18.66 -18.36
CA GLU A 12 -6.67 17.57 -18.25
C GLU A 12 -5.99 16.25 -17.88
N GLU A 13 -4.88 15.92 -18.55
CA GLU A 13 -4.03 14.75 -18.23
C GLU A 13 -3.49 14.82 -16.79
N LEU A 14 -3.05 16.01 -16.34
CA LEU A 14 -2.62 16.22 -14.96
C LEU A 14 -3.75 15.94 -13.95
N LYS A 15 -4.97 16.37 -14.26
CA LYS A 15 -6.15 16.17 -13.40
C LYS A 15 -6.49 14.69 -13.31
N GLU A 16 -6.45 13.97 -14.43
CA GLU A 16 -6.73 12.54 -14.48
C GLU A 16 -5.70 11.74 -13.67
N ILE A 17 -4.41 12.00 -13.87
CA ILE A 17 -3.31 11.37 -13.10
C ILE A 17 -3.42 11.70 -11.60
N GLY A 18 -3.80 12.93 -11.26
CA GLY A 18 -4.01 13.33 -9.86
C GLY A 18 -5.15 12.57 -9.18
N ASN A 19 -6.25 12.33 -9.91
CA ASN A 19 -7.37 11.54 -9.42
C ASN A 19 -6.98 10.06 -9.28
N ASP A 20 -6.30 9.47 -10.27
CA ASP A 20 -5.85 8.07 -10.21
C ASP A 20 -4.89 7.84 -9.04
N TYR A 21 -3.93 8.76 -8.83
CA TYR A 21 -3.02 8.69 -7.68
C TYR A 21 -3.77 8.67 -6.34
N ARG A 22 -4.75 9.56 -6.15
CA ARG A 22 -5.52 9.66 -4.91
C ARG A 22 -6.45 8.46 -4.70
N TYR A 23 -7.07 7.98 -5.78
CA TYR A 23 -7.91 6.79 -5.77
C TYR A 23 -7.10 5.56 -5.33
N ARG A 24 -5.92 5.34 -5.93
CA ARG A 24 -5.02 4.22 -5.56
C ARG A 24 -4.54 4.30 -4.11
N GLU A 25 -4.26 5.50 -3.61
CA GLU A 25 -3.89 5.69 -2.20
C GLU A 25 -5.05 5.31 -1.26
N GLN A 26 -6.28 5.75 -1.55
CA GLN A 26 -7.47 5.37 -0.77
C GLN A 26 -7.76 3.87 -0.82
N LEU A 27 -7.70 3.28 -2.01
CA LEU A 27 -7.90 1.85 -2.23
C LEU A 27 -6.94 1.03 -1.37
N MET A 28 -5.66 1.38 -1.39
CA MET A 28 -4.63 0.65 -0.64
C MET A 28 -4.80 0.80 0.88
N VAL A 29 -5.26 1.95 1.40
CA VAL A 29 -5.60 2.08 2.84
C VAL A 29 -6.80 1.19 3.20
N GLN A 30 -7.85 1.20 2.37
CA GLN A 30 -9.06 0.43 2.59
C GLN A 30 -8.78 -1.08 2.54
N GLU A 31 -8.11 -1.55 1.50
CA GLU A 31 -7.74 -2.96 1.33
C GLU A 31 -6.83 -3.45 2.45
N PHE A 32 -5.87 -2.63 2.89
CA PHE A 32 -5.04 -2.94 4.04
C PHE A 32 -5.88 -3.10 5.32
N GLY A 33 -6.79 -2.15 5.59
CA GLY A 33 -7.68 -2.20 6.76
C GLY A 33 -8.54 -3.48 6.78
N PHE A 34 -9.21 -3.80 5.67
CA PHE A 34 -10.00 -5.03 5.55
C PHE A 34 -9.14 -6.29 5.72
N SER A 35 -7.94 -6.30 5.14
CA SER A 35 -7.05 -7.46 5.22
C SER A 35 -6.54 -7.72 6.63
N MET A 36 -6.30 -6.66 7.42
CA MET A 36 -5.94 -6.81 8.83
C MET A 36 -7.09 -7.38 9.67
N VAL A 37 -8.34 -7.00 9.37
CA VAL A 37 -9.53 -7.59 10.02
C VAL A 37 -9.64 -9.08 9.69
N VAL A 38 -9.52 -9.44 8.41
CA VAL A 38 -9.54 -10.85 7.97
C VAL A 38 -8.43 -11.66 8.65
N THR A 39 -7.22 -11.12 8.69
CA THR A 39 -6.08 -11.75 9.36
C THR A 39 -6.35 -11.99 10.84
N GLY A 40 -6.96 -11.01 11.53
CA GLY A 40 -7.34 -11.14 12.93
C GLY A 40 -8.41 -12.21 13.18
N VAL A 41 -9.39 -12.33 12.28
CA VAL A 41 -10.42 -13.40 12.35
C VAL A 41 -9.78 -14.78 12.17
N VAL A 42 -8.90 -14.93 11.18
CA VAL A 42 -8.17 -16.19 10.95
C VAL A 42 -7.30 -16.54 12.16
N ALA A 43 -6.56 -15.58 12.71
CA ALA A 43 -5.73 -15.80 13.89
C ALA A 43 -6.58 -16.24 15.10
N SER A 44 -7.72 -15.59 15.31
CA SER A 44 -8.65 -15.93 16.40
C SER A 44 -9.20 -17.34 16.27
N PHE A 45 -9.54 -17.76 15.04
CA PHE A 45 -9.98 -19.12 14.75
C PHE A 45 -8.90 -20.16 15.06
N VAL A 46 -7.67 -19.92 14.59
CA VAL A 46 -6.52 -20.81 14.83
C VAL A 46 -6.20 -20.93 16.33
N LEU A 47 -6.29 -19.82 17.08
CA LEU A 47 -6.03 -19.81 18.52
C LEU A 47 -7.12 -20.50 19.35
N HIS A 48 -8.35 -20.63 18.83
CA HIS A 48 -9.45 -21.28 19.54
C HIS A 48 -9.25 -22.80 19.64
N ASP A 49 -8.72 -23.42 18.59
CA ASP A 49 -8.42 -24.86 18.55
C ASP A 49 -7.09 -25.12 17.83
N PRO A 50 -5.94 -24.86 18.48
CA PRO A 50 -4.64 -24.81 17.82
C PRO A 50 -4.10 -26.17 17.35
N THR A 51 -4.67 -27.27 17.87
CA THR A 51 -4.24 -28.65 17.58
C THR A 51 -5.09 -29.36 16.53
N SER A 52 -6.12 -28.69 16.01
CA SER A 52 -6.92 -29.28 14.95
C SER A 52 -6.23 -29.17 13.59
N THR A 53 -6.39 -30.20 12.75
CA THR A 53 -5.96 -30.16 11.34
C THR A 53 -6.59 -28.99 10.60
N VAL A 54 -7.81 -28.60 10.97
CA VAL A 54 -8.53 -27.45 10.38
C VAL A 54 -7.81 -26.14 10.70
N SER A 55 -7.33 -25.95 11.94
CA SER A 55 -6.54 -24.79 12.32
C SER A 55 -5.18 -24.74 11.63
N PHE A 56 -4.51 -25.89 11.46
CA PHE A 56 -3.27 -25.95 10.69
C PHE A 56 -3.47 -25.54 9.22
N VAL A 57 -4.55 -26.04 8.60
CA VAL A 57 -4.95 -25.65 7.24
C VAL A 57 -5.28 -24.15 7.19
N ALA A 58 -6.06 -23.62 8.14
CA ALA A 58 -6.38 -22.20 8.23
C ALA A 58 -5.14 -21.32 8.40
N GLN A 59 -4.14 -21.78 9.15
CA GLN A 59 -2.87 -21.10 9.33
C GLN A 59 -2.04 -21.05 8.04
N CYS A 60 -2.02 -22.14 7.26
CA CYS A 60 -1.40 -22.18 5.94
C CYS A 60 -2.10 -21.23 4.95
N TYR A 61 -3.44 -21.22 4.94
CA TYR A 61 -4.20 -20.28 4.11
C TYR A 61 -3.98 -18.82 4.53
N GLY A 62 -3.92 -18.55 5.84
CA GLY A 62 -3.59 -17.22 6.36
C GLY A 62 -2.21 -16.75 5.91
N LEU A 63 -1.22 -17.65 5.89
CA LEU A 63 0.12 -17.33 5.38
C LEU A 63 0.10 -17.00 3.87
N LEU A 64 -0.57 -17.83 3.06
CA LEU A 64 -0.72 -17.59 1.63
C LEU A 64 -1.39 -16.24 1.35
N PHE A 65 -2.48 -15.96 2.07
CA PHE A 65 -3.20 -14.68 1.99
C PHE A 65 -2.28 -13.48 2.30
N LEU A 66 -1.49 -13.55 3.37
CA LEU A 66 -0.57 -12.48 3.76
C LEU A 66 0.56 -12.25 2.75
N VAL A 67 1.08 -13.32 2.14
CA VAL A 67 2.06 -13.22 1.04
C VAL A 67 1.45 -12.52 -0.17
N LEU A 68 0.26 -12.93 -0.59
CA LEU A 68 -0.46 -12.31 -1.71
C LEU A 68 -0.79 -10.84 -1.43
N LEU A 69 -1.25 -10.53 -0.22
CA LEU A 69 -1.49 -9.16 0.22
C LEU A 69 -0.23 -8.31 0.15
N THR A 70 0.89 -8.82 0.65
CA THR A 70 2.16 -8.08 0.63
C THR A 70 2.62 -7.78 -0.80
N LEU A 71 2.48 -8.75 -1.71
CA LEU A 71 2.78 -8.57 -3.14
C LEU A 71 1.84 -7.56 -3.80
N HIS A 72 0.54 -7.65 -3.53
CA HIS A 72 -0.48 -6.74 -4.05
C HIS A 72 -0.23 -5.29 -3.62
N LEU A 73 -0.01 -5.06 -2.32
CA LEU A 73 0.29 -3.73 -1.79
C LEU A 73 1.62 -3.18 -2.34
N ARG A 74 2.61 -4.06 -2.58
CA ARG A 74 3.86 -3.66 -3.21
C ARG A 74 3.61 -3.16 -4.64
N ASN A 75 2.87 -3.91 -5.46
CA ASN A 75 2.57 -3.55 -6.84
C ASN A 75 1.78 -2.23 -6.92
N LEU A 76 0.74 -2.08 -6.09
CA LEU A 76 -0.02 -0.82 -5.99
C LEU A 76 0.88 0.37 -5.63
N ASN A 77 1.84 0.16 -4.73
CA ASN A 77 2.76 1.23 -4.33
C ASN A 77 3.80 1.56 -5.42
N GLU A 78 4.23 0.57 -6.22
CA GLU A 78 5.07 0.79 -7.41
C GLU A 78 4.32 1.60 -8.48
N ASP A 79 3.07 1.23 -8.79
CA ASP A 79 2.21 1.96 -9.73
C ASP A 79 1.94 3.40 -9.28
N ARG A 80 1.60 3.59 -8.00
CA ARG A 80 1.41 4.93 -7.41
C ARG A 80 2.67 5.78 -7.56
N ARG A 81 3.85 5.19 -7.40
CA ARG A 81 5.13 5.89 -7.56
C ARG A 81 5.36 6.29 -9.01
N ALA A 82 5.03 5.41 -9.95
CA ALA A 82 5.11 5.71 -11.39
C ALA A 82 4.18 6.87 -11.77
N ALA A 83 2.92 6.85 -11.33
CA ALA A 83 1.96 7.93 -11.54
C ALA A 83 2.43 9.26 -10.90
N GLY A 84 2.99 9.21 -9.70
CA GLY A 84 3.57 10.38 -9.02
C GLY A 84 4.75 10.98 -9.77
N LEU A 85 5.59 10.15 -10.41
CA LEU A 85 6.70 10.62 -11.26
C LEU A 85 6.17 11.29 -12.54
N GLN A 86 5.20 10.67 -13.22
CA GLN A 86 4.56 11.24 -14.41
C GLN A 86 3.92 12.61 -14.13
N ARG A 87 3.16 12.71 -13.03
CA ARG A 87 2.59 13.99 -12.56
C ARG A 87 3.67 15.07 -12.40
N ASN A 88 4.80 14.73 -11.79
CA ASN A 88 5.89 15.67 -11.57
C ASN A 88 6.57 16.10 -12.88
N THR A 89 6.65 15.20 -13.87
CA THR A 89 7.16 15.53 -15.22
C THR A 89 6.24 16.51 -15.92
N ILE A 90 4.92 16.27 -15.94
CA ILE A 90 3.94 17.17 -16.56
C ILE A 90 3.93 18.55 -15.89
N LEU A 91 4.04 18.60 -14.55
CA LEU A 91 4.16 19.87 -13.82
C LEU A 91 5.42 20.67 -14.18
N LYS A 92 6.54 19.99 -14.50
CA LYS A 92 7.76 20.64 -14.98
C LYS A 92 7.58 21.19 -16.39
N GLU A 93 7.00 20.40 -17.29
CA GLU A 93 6.75 20.80 -18.69
C GLU A 93 5.80 22.00 -18.79
N LEU A 94 4.80 22.07 -17.92
CA LEU A 94 3.85 23.19 -17.87
C LEU A 94 4.43 24.47 -17.22
N GLY A 95 5.64 24.43 -16.64
CA GLY A 95 6.23 25.56 -15.92
C GLY A 95 5.58 25.87 -14.55
N PHE A 96 4.58 25.09 -14.13
CA PHE A 96 3.91 25.23 -12.82
C PHE A 96 4.75 24.72 -11.64
N PHE A 97 5.93 24.17 -11.92
CA PHE A 97 6.83 23.60 -10.92
C PHE A 97 7.23 24.62 -9.84
N GLN A 98 7.48 25.89 -10.18
CA GLN A 98 7.83 26.92 -9.20
C GLN A 98 6.64 27.33 -8.31
N THR A 99 5.42 27.42 -8.86
CA THR A 99 4.22 27.80 -8.11
C THR A 99 3.81 26.73 -7.09
N HIS A 100 4.12 25.45 -7.37
CA HIS A 100 3.82 24.33 -6.48
C HIS A 100 4.96 24.00 -5.49
N GLN A 101 6.19 24.49 -5.72
CA GLN A 101 7.32 24.32 -4.81
C GLN A 101 7.08 24.88 -3.40
N GLY A 102 6.28 25.95 -3.27
CA GLY A 102 5.91 26.51 -1.97
C GLY A 102 5.04 25.55 -1.16
N ILE A 103 4.04 24.94 -1.80
CA ILE A 103 3.15 23.96 -1.18
C ILE A 103 3.90 22.65 -0.90
N ASP A 104 4.76 22.19 -1.81
CA ASP A 104 5.57 20.99 -1.60
C ASP A 104 6.66 21.18 -0.53
N ARG A 105 7.22 22.38 -0.36
CA ARG A 105 8.13 22.69 0.77
C ARG A 105 7.40 22.75 2.10
N VAL A 106 6.22 23.36 2.16
CA VAL A 106 5.37 23.36 3.37
C VAL A 106 4.94 21.93 3.72
N ARG A 107 4.52 21.14 2.73
CA ARG A 107 4.19 19.71 2.89
C ARG A 107 5.39 18.90 3.34
N LYS A 108 6.59 19.10 2.76
CA LYS A 108 7.87 18.49 3.22
C LYS A 108 8.24 18.87 4.64
N SER A 109 8.05 20.13 5.04
CA SER A 109 8.33 20.58 6.41
C SER A 109 7.37 19.99 7.44
N MET A 110 6.10 19.76 7.07
CA MET A 110 5.14 18.99 7.91
C MET A 110 5.36 17.48 7.85
N THR A 111 6.08 16.96 6.84
CA THR A 111 6.31 15.52 6.66
C THR A 111 7.68 15.03 7.11
N PHE A 112 8.52 15.86 7.72
CA PHE A 112 9.78 15.38 8.34
C PHE A 112 9.53 14.40 9.51
N LEU A 113 8.32 14.40 10.10
CA LEU A 113 7.82 13.37 11.03
C LEU A 113 7.02 12.23 10.33
N ASN A 114 6.73 12.34 9.02
CA ASN A 114 5.95 11.43 8.18
C ASN A 114 6.75 10.92 6.96
N ASP A 115 8.08 10.82 7.07
CA ASP A 115 9.01 10.65 5.94
C ASP A 115 8.96 9.23 5.29
N VAL A 116 7.97 8.44 5.68
CA VAL A 116 7.57 7.24 4.97
C VAL A 116 6.10 7.40 4.61
N SER A 117 5.82 7.61 3.31
CA SER A 117 4.44 7.65 2.80
C SER A 117 3.65 6.49 3.40
N ALA A 118 2.49 6.73 4.01
CA ALA A 118 1.64 5.70 4.63
C ALA A 118 1.56 4.40 3.81
N PRO A 119 1.44 4.43 2.46
CA PRO A 119 1.63 3.28 1.57
C PRO A 119 2.85 2.40 1.81
N ARG A 120 4.03 3.01 1.91
CA ARG A 120 5.30 2.31 2.09
C ARG A 120 5.39 1.70 3.49
N ASN A 121 4.80 2.34 4.50
CA ASN A 121 4.70 1.76 5.84
C ASN A 121 3.72 0.59 5.87
N MET A 122 2.59 0.67 5.17
CA MET A 122 1.62 -0.42 5.06
C MET A 122 2.24 -1.66 4.39
N VAL A 123 3.00 -1.49 3.31
CA VAL A 123 3.74 -2.60 2.68
C VAL A 123 4.75 -3.22 3.64
N ARG A 124 5.52 -2.39 4.36
CA ARG A 124 6.49 -2.88 5.37
C ARG A 124 5.80 -3.63 6.49
N TYR A 125 4.69 -3.10 6.99
CA TYR A 125 3.91 -3.72 8.06
C TYR A 125 3.31 -5.05 7.61
N ALA A 126 2.71 -5.10 6.41
CA ALA A 126 2.22 -6.35 5.83
C ALA A 126 3.35 -7.40 5.71
N GLY A 127 4.53 -6.98 5.26
CA GLY A 127 5.71 -7.84 5.22
C GLY A 127 6.13 -8.37 6.60
N LEU A 128 6.15 -7.51 7.63
CA LEU A 128 6.47 -7.91 9.01
C LEU A 128 5.44 -8.90 9.57
N VAL A 129 4.15 -8.64 9.36
CA VAL A 129 3.06 -9.55 9.77
C VAL A 129 3.20 -10.89 9.05
N THR A 130 3.52 -10.89 7.75
CA THR A 130 3.73 -12.11 6.98
C THR A 130 4.89 -12.94 7.53
N VAL A 131 6.02 -12.31 7.85
CA VAL A 131 7.19 -12.99 8.45
C VAL A 131 6.84 -13.53 9.84
N GLY A 132 6.17 -12.74 10.68
CA GLY A 132 5.71 -13.20 12.00
C GLY A 132 4.77 -14.40 11.90
N TRP A 133 3.85 -14.37 10.93
CA TRP A 133 2.95 -15.49 10.65
C TRP A 133 3.69 -16.73 10.16
N ALA A 134 4.71 -16.57 9.30
CA ALA A 134 5.53 -17.68 8.84
C ALA A 134 6.27 -18.36 9.99
N ILE A 135 6.87 -17.57 10.88
CA ILE A 135 7.52 -18.09 12.09
C ILE A 135 6.51 -18.85 12.95
N TRP A 136 5.33 -18.26 13.17
CA TRP A 136 4.27 -18.92 13.94
C TRP A 136 3.86 -20.25 13.30
N ALA A 137 3.61 -20.28 11.99
CA ALA A 137 3.26 -21.50 11.26
C ALA A 137 4.33 -22.59 11.38
N ILE A 138 5.61 -22.24 11.28
CA ILE A 138 6.73 -23.18 11.44
C ILE A 138 6.75 -23.76 12.87
N VAL A 139 6.64 -22.90 13.89
CA VAL A 139 6.62 -23.36 15.29
C VAL A 139 5.45 -24.31 15.53
N THR A 140 4.26 -23.94 15.05
CA THR A 140 3.04 -24.74 15.23
C THR A 140 3.16 -26.09 14.50
N ALA A 141 3.73 -26.09 13.30
CA ALA A 141 4.03 -27.33 12.57
C ALA A 141 4.97 -28.23 13.38
N THR A 142 6.08 -27.70 13.90
CA THR A 142 7.05 -28.50 14.68
C THR A 142 6.46 -29.12 15.94
N SER A 143 5.52 -28.45 16.62
CA SER A 143 4.81 -29.00 17.77
C SER A 143 3.73 -30.02 17.41
N HIS A 144 3.22 -30.00 16.17
CA HIS A 144 2.14 -30.89 15.74
C HIS A 144 2.62 -32.31 15.38
N TRP A 145 3.93 -32.45 15.11
CA TRP A 145 4.58 -33.70 14.69
C TRP A 145 5.52 -34.30 15.77
N GLN A 146 5.50 -33.75 16.99
CA GLN A 146 6.13 -34.33 18.19
C GLN A 146 5.08 -35.07 19.01
#